data_AF-A0A948I4X9-F1
#
_entry.id   AF-A0A948I4X9-F1
#
_cell.length_a   1.000
_cell.length_b   1.000
_cell.length_c   1.000
_cell.angle_alpha   90.00
_cell.angle_beta   90.00
_cell.angle_gamma   90.00
#
_symmetry.space_group_name_H-M   'P 1'
#
loop_
_entity.id
_entity.type
_entity.pdbx_description
1 polymer ?
#
loop_
_entity_poly.entity_id
_entity_poly.type
_entity_poly.pdbx_seq_one_letter_code
_entity_poly.pdbx_strand_id
1 'polypeptide(L)' 'MATAENRVETLKARHDALDDAIQSETTRPLPDDTAIASLKKEKLRLKDEISKLTTRH' A
#
# COMPACT_ATOMS: atom_id res chain seq x y z
N MET A 1 -23.53 -5.84 11.61
CA MET A 1 -22.98 -4.54 11.18
C MET A 1 -21.49 -4.73 10.95
N ALA A 2 -21.06 -4.85 9.70
CA ALA A 2 -19.69 -5.15 9.31
C ALA A 2 -18.92 -3.86 8.97
N THR A 3 -18.50 -3.11 9.97
CA THR A 3 -17.73 -1.86 9.77
C THR A 3 -16.21 -2.08 9.80
N ALA A 4 -15.74 -3.19 10.38
CA ALA A 4 -14.32 -3.52 10.42
C ALA A 4 -13.78 -3.98 9.06
N GLU A 5 -14.56 -4.81 8.34
CA GLU A 5 -14.21 -5.35 7.03
C GLU A 5 -14.08 -4.23 5.98
N ASN A 6 -15.00 -3.27 6.02
CA ASN A 6 -15.00 -2.12 5.11
C ASN A 6 -13.78 -1.20 5.29
N ARG A 7 -13.29 -1.05 6.53
CA ARG A 7 -12.05 -0.32 6.84
C ARG A 7 -10.83 -1.02 6.26
N VAL A 8 -10.76 -2.35 6.36
CA VAL A 8 -9.66 -3.15 5.80
C VAL A 8 -9.68 -3.10 4.27
N GLU A 9 -10.85 -3.19 3.64
CA GLU A 9 -10.99 -3.04 2.18
C GLU A 9 -10.53 -1.67 1.69
N THR A 10 -10.93 -0.59 2.37
CA THR A 10 -10.50 0.77 2.00
C THR A 10 -8.99 0.92 2.11
N LEU A 11 -8.39 0.40 3.17
CA LEU A 11 -6.94 0.42 3.35
C LEU A 11 -6.22 -0.44 2.29
N LYS A 12 -6.77 -1.62 1.96
CA LYS A 12 -6.25 -2.46 0.86
C LYS A 12 -6.29 -1.71 -0.47
N ALA A 13 -7.40 -1.05 -0.80
CA ALA A 13 -7.51 -0.28 -2.04
C ALA A 13 -6.47 0.85 -2.12
N ARG A 14 -6.22 1.56 -1.01
CA ARG A 14 -5.16 2.58 -0.94
C ARG A 14 -3.76 1.98 -1.09
N HIS A 15 -3.53 0.81 -0.51
CA HIS A 15 -2.26 0.08 -0.66
C HIS A 15 -2.04 -0.36 -2.11
N ASP A 16 -3.09 -0.84 -2.78
CA ASP A 16 -3.05 -1.27 -4.18
C ASP A 16 -2.70 -0.11 -5.11
N ALA A 17 -3.34 1.05 -4.91
CA ALA A 17 -3.02 2.27 -5.66
C ALA A 17 -1.57 2.75 -5.48
N LEU A 18 -1.03 2.63 -4.27
CA LEU A 18 0.37 2.90 -3.97
C LEU A 18 1.31 1.91 -4.67
N ASP A 19 0.92 0.65 -4.76
CA ASP A 19 1.70 -0.37 -5.48
C ASP A 19 1.71 -0.14 -6.98
N ASP A 20 0.55 0.19 -7.55
CA ASP A 20 0.41 0.48 -8.97
C ASP A 20 1.25 1.71 -9.37
N ALA A 21 1.27 2.74 -8.52
CA ALA A 21 2.14 3.89 -8.67
C ALA A 21 3.64 3.52 -8.63
N ILE A 22 4.05 2.67 -7.67
CA ILE A 22 5.42 2.15 -7.57
C ILE A 22 5.80 1.37 -8.81
N GLN A 23 4.89 0.51 -9.28
CA GLN A 23 5.13 -0.37 -10.41
C GLN A 23 5.24 0.45 -11.70
N SER A 24 4.37 1.44 -11.88
CA SER A 24 4.43 2.40 -12.97
C SER A 24 5.76 3.17 -12.98
N GLU A 25 6.20 3.69 -11.83
CA GLU A 25 7.50 4.36 -11.68
C GLU A 25 8.69 3.41 -11.93
N THR A 26 8.62 2.18 -11.45
CA THR A 26 9.66 1.15 -11.64
C THR A 26 9.77 0.69 -13.10
N THR A 27 8.65 0.70 -13.83
CA THR A 27 8.64 0.31 -15.25
C THR A 27 9.11 1.42 -16.19
N ARG A 28 9.27 2.66 -15.69
CA ARG A 28 9.81 3.74 -16.50
C ARG A 28 11.28 3.47 -16.85
N PRO A 29 11.72 3.85 -18.06
CA PRO A 29 13.12 3.70 -18.48
C PRO A 29 14.10 4.56 -17.66
N LEU A 30 13.59 5.53 -16.90
CA LEU A 30 14.34 6.30 -15.91
C LEU A 30 13.63 6.19 -14.55
N PRO A 31 13.83 5.08 -13.82
CA PRO A 31 13.19 4.89 -12.52
C PRO A 31 13.81 5.85 -11.51
N ASP A 32 12.96 6.57 -10.79
CA ASP A 32 13.41 7.41 -9.67
C ASP A 32 13.51 6.55 -8.42
N ASP A 33 14.64 5.86 -8.24
CA ASP A 33 14.87 4.92 -7.14
C ASP A 33 14.55 5.50 -5.76
N THR A 34 14.78 6.80 -5.59
CA THR A 34 14.44 7.57 -4.38
C THR A 34 12.94 7.68 -4.14
N ALA A 35 12.16 7.96 -5.19
CA ALA A 35 10.70 7.99 -5.13
C ALA A 35 10.15 6.58 -4.91
N ILE A 36 10.64 5.59 -5.66
CA ILE A 36 10.27 4.17 -5.53
C ILE A 36 10.56 3.64 -4.12
N ALA A 37 11.72 3.97 -3.54
CA ALA A 37 12.08 3.55 -2.19
C ALA A 37 11.18 4.20 -1.12
N SER A 38 10.82 5.47 -1.31
CA SER A 38 9.91 6.19 -0.42
C SER A 38 8.49 5.62 -0.50
N LEU A 39 7.98 5.40 -1.72
CA LEU A 39 6.70 4.78 -1.97
C LEU A 39 6.65 3.33 -1.45
N LYS A 40 7.69 2.52 -1.67
CA LYS A 40 7.79 1.16 -1.10
C LYS A 40 7.77 1.15 0.42
N LYS A 41 8.45 2.10 1.07
CA LYS A 41 8.40 2.25 2.54
C LYS A 41 6.99 2.61 3.00
N GLU A 42 6.31 3.49 2.29
CA GLU A 42 4.95 3.92 2.63
C GLU A 42 3.93 2.79 2.41
N LYS A 43 4.07 2.05 1.30
CA LYS A 43 3.33 0.81 1.02
C LYS A 43 3.55 -0.23 2.12
N LEU A 44 4.80 -0.43 2.56
CA LEU A 44 5.13 -1.38 3.62
C LEU A 44 4.46 -0.99 4.95
N ARG A 45 4.43 0.31 5.28
CA ARG A 45 3.72 0.82 6.46
C ARG A 45 2.21 0.57 6.36
N LEU A 46 1.60 0.86 5.21
CA LEU A 46 0.17 0.57 5.00
C LEU A 46 -0.13 -0.91 5.14
N LYS A 47 0.72 -1.78 4.57
CA LYS A 47 0.59 -3.23 4.68
C LYS A 47 0.69 -3.71 6.13
N ASP A 48 1.62 -3.15 6.91
CA ASP A 48 1.80 -3.45 8.33
C ASP A 48 0.57 -3.01 9.15
N GLU A 49 0.01 -1.85 8.83
CA GLU A 49 -1.19 -1.32 9.47
C GLU A 49 -2.43 -2.15 9.14
N ILE A 50 -2.61 -2.56 7.87
CA ILE A 50 -3.64 -3.51 7.43
C ILE A 50 -3.47 -4.86 8.13
N SER A 51 -2.24 -5.35 8.22
CA SER A 51 -1.94 -6.64 8.86
C SER A 51 -2.21 -6.58 10.36
N LYS A 52 -1.91 -5.46 11.03
CA LYS A 52 -2.29 -5.23 12.43
C LYS A 52 -3.79 -5.17 12.64
N LEU A 53 -4.52 -4.52 11.73
CA LEU A 53 -5.98 -4.44 11.79
C LEU A 53 -6.66 -5.78 11.49
N THR A 54 -6.09 -6.56 10.58
CA THR A 54 -6.58 -7.90 10.19
C THR A 54 -6.26 -8.95 11.25
N THR A 55 -5.03 -9.00 11.78
CA THR A 55 -4.60 -9.98 12.80
C THR A 55 -5.32 -9.81 14.13
N ARG A 56 -5.87 -8.62 14.41
CA ARG A 56 -6.55 -8.31 15.66
C ARG A 56 -8.07 -8.54 15.61
N HIS A 57 -8.60 -9.01 14.48
CA HIS A 57 -10.02 -9.31 14.27
C HIS A 57 -10.23 -10.82 14.14
#